data_AF-A0A210P8P5-F1
#
_entry.id   AF-A0A210P8P5-F1
#
_cell.length_a   1.000
_cell.length_b   1.000
_cell.length_c   1.000
_cell.angle_alpha   90.00
_cell.angle_beta   90.00
_cell.angle_gamma   90.00
#
_symmetry.space_group_name_H-M   'P 1'
#
loop_
_entity.id
_entity.type
_entity.pdbx_description
1 polymer ?
#
loop_
_entity_poly.entity_id
_entity_poly.type
_entity_poly.pdbx_seq_one_letter_code
_entity_poly.pdbx_strand_id
1 'polypeptide(L)'
;MAAYDLYKMTSDVKYPPEWVQLRREIEEWSRNYESPFNEIPCMTSNYQSLKNAIYIPIKLALGLKTINDIETWQVPKARRIFYEIREICEGVDPDDISKY
;
A
#
# COMPACT_ATOMS: atom_id res chain seq x y z
N MET A 1 -33.27 -6.58 -3.53
CA MET A 1 -31.90 -6.29 -3.03
C MET A 1 -32.02 -5.95 -1.56
N ALA A 2 -31.46 -6.80 -0.69
CA ALA A 2 -31.75 -6.81 0.73
C ALA A 2 -30.97 -5.72 1.47
N ALA A 3 -31.61 -5.07 2.45
CA ALA A 3 -31.00 -4.07 3.35
C ALA A 3 -29.75 -4.58 4.11
N TYR A 4 -29.50 -5.89 4.06
CA TYR A 4 -28.31 -6.55 4.60
C TYR A 4 -27.01 -6.13 3.90
N ASP A 5 -27.05 -5.84 2.59
CA ASP A 5 -25.87 -5.39 1.84
C ASP A 5 -25.49 -3.94 2.18
N LEU A 6 -26.48 -3.10 2.50
CA LEU A 6 -26.27 -1.72 2.95
C LEU A 6 -25.76 -1.65 4.39
N TYR A 7 -26.22 -2.54 5.29
CA TYR A 7 -25.76 -2.54 6.69
C TYR A 7 -24.30 -3.00 6.82
N LYS A 8 -23.83 -3.91 5.96
CA LYS A 8 -22.41 -4.28 5.85
C LYS A 8 -21.54 -3.17 5.23
N MET A 9 -22.13 -2.27 4.45
CA MET A 9 -21.42 -1.11 3.87
C MET A 9 -21.19 0.02 4.88
N THR A 10 -22.02 0.15 5.93
CA THR A 10 -21.96 1.28 6.85
C THR A 10 -21.34 0.97 8.22
N SER A 11 -21.18 -0.29 8.63
CA SER A 11 -20.77 -0.61 10.01
C SER A 11 -19.25 -0.70 10.26
N ASP A 12 -18.39 -0.45 9.27
CA ASP A 12 -16.95 -0.76 9.41
C ASP A 12 -16.01 0.25 8.73
N VAL A 13 -16.42 1.51 8.58
CA VAL A 13 -15.50 2.54 8.07
C VAL A 13 -14.63 3.05 9.23
N LYS A 14 -13.74 2.18 9.71
CA LYS A 14 -12.69 2.50 10.68
C LYS A 14 -11.54 3.30 10.04
N TYR A 15 -11.60 3.53 8.73
CA TYR A 15 -10.51 3.99 7.88
C TYR A 15 -10.98 5.08 6.92
N PRO A 16 -10.13 6.06 6.58
CA PRO A 16 -10.41 6.99 5.49
C PRO A 16 -10.74 6.24 4.19
N PRO A 17 -11.75 6.67 3.39
CA PRO A 17 -12.10 6.01 2.13
C PRO A 17 -10.91 5.90 1.15
N GLU A 18 -10.07 6.93 1.10
CA GLU A 18 -8.86 6.95 0.27
C GLU A 18 -7.82 5.92 0.75
N TRP A 19 -7.73 5.69 2.06
CA TRP A 19 -6.87 4.65 2.62
C TRP A 19 -7.38 3.25 2.26
N VAL A 20 -8.70 3.05 2.27
CA VAL A 20 -9.30 1.78 1.83
C VAL A 20 -8.99 1.51 0.36
N GLN A 21 -9.05 2.53 -0.50
CA GLN A 21 -8.66 2.42 -1.90
C GLN A 21 -7.17 2.06 -2.04
N LEU A 22 -6.28 2.82 -1.40
CA LEU A 22 -4.84 2.56 -1.44
C LEU A 22 -4.47 1.17 -0.91
N ARG A 23 -5.15 0.68 0.14
CA ARG A 23 -4.94 -0.69 0.64
C ARG A 23 -5.28 -1.76 -0.39
N ARG A 24 -6.36 -1.57 -1.16
CA ARG A 24 -6.73 -2.50 -2.25
C ARG A 24 -5.68 -2.48 -3.35
N GLU A 25 -5.22 -1.30 -3.75
CA GLU A 25 -4.15 -1.17 -4.75
C GLU A 25 -2.86 -1.88 -4.31
N ILE A 26 -2.46 -1.71 -3.05
CA ILE A 26 -1.29 -2.40 -2.47
C ILE A 26 -1.49 -3.91 -2.48
N GLU A 27 -2.68 -4.41 -2.13
CA GLU A 27 -2.97 -5.84 -2.10
C GLU A 27 -3.00 -6.47 -3.49
N GLU A 28 -3.60 -5.79 -4.47
CA GLU A 28 -3.63 -6.24 -5.86
C GLU A 28 -2.24 -6.26 -6.47
N TRP A 29 -1.46 -5.19 -6.29
CA TRP A 29 -0.08 -5.14 -6.77
C TRP A 29 0.78 -6.21 -6.10
N SER A 30 0.66 -6.38 -4.78
CA SER A 30 1.44 -7.40 -4.07
C SER A 30 1.14 -8.82 -4.54
N ARG A 31 -0.13 -9.15 -4.79
CA ARG A 31 -0.51 -10.47 -5.33
C ARG A 31 0.03 -10.72 -6.73
N ASN A 32 0.04 -9.69 -7.58
CA ASN A 32 0.55 -9.80 -8.94
C ASN A 32 2.08 -9.90 -8.97
N TYR A 33 2.75 -9.25 -8.01
CA TYR A 33 4.20 -9.14 -7.96
C TYR A 33 4.88 -10.30 -7.19
N GLU A 34 4.27 -10.85 -6.14
CA GLU A 34 4.74 -12.00 -5.35
C GLU A 34 4.66 -13.36 -6.10
N SER A 35 4.80 -13.37 -7.44
CA SER A 35 4.95 -14.60 -8.21
C SER A 35 6.18 -15.37 -7.71
N PRO A 36 6.12 -16.71 -7.51
CA PRO A 36 7.21 -17.51 -6.92
C PRO A 36 8.51 -17.54 -7.75
N PHE A 37 8.52 -16.89 -8.91
CA PHE A 37 9.65 -16.83 -9.83
C PHE A 37 10.37 -15.48 -9.84
N ASN A 38 9.86 -14.46 -9.14
CA ASN A 38 10.47 -13.14 -9.11
C ASN A 38 11.30 -12.97 -7.82
N GLU A 39 12.62 -12.82 -7.95
CA GLU A 39 13.40 -12.20 -6.90
C GLU A 39 12.91 -10.75 -6.77
N ILE A 40 12.39 -10.40 -5.59
CA ILE A 40 11.80 -9.09 -5.34
C ILE A 40 12.93 -8.16 -4.85
N PRO A 41 13.42 -7.19 -5.65
CA PRO A 41 14.61 -6.41 -5.32
C PRO A 41 14.48 -5.58 -4.04
N CYS A 42 13.26 -5.18 -3.72
CA CYS A 42 12.92 -4.39 -2.52
C CYS A 42 12.64 -5.23 -1.27
N MET A 43 12.59 -6.57 -1.38
CA MET A 43 12.49 -7.46 -0.23
C MET A 43 13.87 -7.56 0.43
N THR A 44 14.01 -6.94 1.60
CA THR A 44 15.10 -7.26 2.51
C THR A 44 14.75 -8.51 3.32
N SER A 45 15.74 -9.24 3.82
CA SER A 45 15.57 -10.43 4.67
C SER A 45 14.72 -10.20 5.93
N ASN A 46 14.46 -8.92 6.28
CA ASN A 46 13.67 -8.52 7.44
C ASN A 46 12.18 -8.38 7.14
N TYR A 47 11.77 -8.35 5.86
CA TYR A 47 10.36 -8.24 5.47
C TYR A 47 9.79 -9.62 5.16
N GLN A 48 8.76 -10.03 5.91
CA GLN A 48 8.10 -11.32 5.70
C GLN A 48 7.14 -11.36 4.50
N SER A 49 6.78 -10.20 3.95
CA SER A 49 5.89 -10.05 2.78
C SER A 49 6.08 -8.67 2.14
N LEU A 50 5.70 -8.56 0.86
CA LEU A 50 5.73 -7.29 0.12
C LEU A 50 4.80 -6.26 0.77
N LYS A 51 3.67 -6.72 1.28
CA LYS A 51 2.74 -5.90 2.07
C LYS A 51 3.41 -5.29 3.31
N ASN A 52 4.25 -6.06 4.01
CA ASN A 52 5.02 -5.54 5.15
C ASN A 52 6.14 -4.59 4.70
N ALA A 53 6.79 -4.89 3.58
CA ALA A 53 7.78 -4.02 2.96
C ALA A 53 7.19 -2.64 2.58
N ILE A 54 5.87 -2.56 2.33
CA ILE A 54 5.17 -1.28 2.09
C ILE A 54 4.65 -0.65 3.39
N TYR A 55 3.94 -1.42 4.23
CA TYR A 55 3.26 -0.86 5.40
C TYR A 55 4.22 -0.37 6.48
N ILE A 56 5.39 -1.00 6.63
CA ILE A 56 6.38 -0.58 7.64
C ILE A 56 6.95 0.81 7.30
N PRO A 57 7.45 1.07 6.07
CA PRO A 57 7.87 2.41 5.66
C PRO A 57 6.78 3.47 5.79
N ILE A 58 5.54 3.18 5.36
CA ILE A 58 4.42 4.13 5.52
C ILE A 58 4.22 4.47 7.00
N LYS A 59 4.18 3.47 7.87
CA LYS A 59 4.03 3.66 9.32
C LYS A 59 5.14 4.53 9.90
N LEU A 60 6.40 4.25 9.54
CA LEU A 60 7.57 4.99 10.03
C LEU A 60 7.59 6.44 9.53
N ALA A 61 7.34 6.65 8.24
CA ALA A 61 7.38 7.97 7.61
C ALA A 61 6.22 8.90 8.06
N LEU A 62 5.11 8.31 8.51
CA LEU A 62 3.96 9.02 9.06
C LEU A 62 3.97 9.12 10.60
N GLY A 63 4.92 8.47 11.27
CA GLY A 63 5.00 8.46 12.74
C GLY A 63 3.83 7.74 13.41
N LEU A 64 3.21 6.77 12.72
CA LEU A 64 2.02 6.08 13.21
C LEU A 64 2.39 4.96 14.18
N LYS A 65 1.57 4.77 15.22
CA LYS A 65 1.72 3.62 16.13
C LYS A 65 1.25 2.32 15.44
N THR A 66 0.11 2.38 14.76
CA THR A 66 -0.32 1.34 13.82
C THR A 66 -0.72 1.96 12.48
N ILE A 67 -0.56 1.20 11.39
CA ILE A 67 -0.95 1.62 10.04
C ILE A 67 -2.45 1.95 9.93
N ASN A 68 -3.23 1.42 10.88
CA ASN A 68 -4.66 1.64 10.99
C ASN A 68 -5.02 3.03 11.55
N ASP A 69 -4.07 3.75 12.16
CA ASP A 69 -4.26 5.10 12.71
C ASP A 69 -4.13 6.19 11.64
N ILE A 70 -4.02 5.82 10.35
CA ILE A 70 -3.81 6.78 9.28
C ILE A 70 -5.03 7.70 9.11
N GLU A 71 -4.74 8.99 9.03
CA GLU A 71 -5.74 10.03 8.80
C GLU A 71 -5.82 10.43 7.32
N THR A 72 -6.94 11.00 6.90
CA THR A 72 -7.21 11.34 5.49
C THR A 72 -6.09 12.19 4.87
N TRP A 73 -5.59 13.20 5.57
CA TRP A 73 -4.53 14.09 5.07
C TRP A 73 -3.16 13.40 4.93
N GLN A 74 -2.97 12.23 5.53
CA GLN A 74 -1.73 11.44 5.43
C GLN A 74 -1.74 10.47 4.25
N VAL A 75 -2.92 10.16 3.69
CA VAL A 75 -3.08 9.21 2.59
C VAL A 75 -2.27 9.61 1.33
N PRO A 76 -2.20 10.89 0.92
CA PRO A 76 -1.36 11.29 -0.22
C PRO A 76 0.12 10.94 -0.02
N LYS A 77 0.64 11.12 1.21
CA LYS A 77 2.03 10.77 1.53
C LYS A 77 2.24 9.25 1.58
N ALA A 78 1.28 8.50 2.14
CA ALA A 78 1.30 7.04 2.09
C ALA A 78 1.31 6.49 0.64
N ARG A 79 0.51 7.11 -0.24
CA ARG A 79 0.43 6.76 -1.66
C ARG A 79 1.75 7.00 -2.37
N ARG A 80 2.42 8.12 -2.11
CA ARG A 80 3.75 8.41 -2.66
C ARG A 80 4.77 7.34 -2.26
N ILE A 81 4.83 6.98 -0.98
CA ILE A 81 5.75 5.95 -0.48
C ILE A 81 5.46 4.59 -1.14
N PHE A 82 4.19 4.24 -1.33
CA PHE A 82 3.84 3.03 -2.06
C PHE A 82 4.38 3.03 -3.50
N TYR A 83 4.23 4.14 -4.24
CA TYR A 83 4.77 4.24 -5.60
C TYR A 83 6.29 4.18 -5.64
N GLU A 84 6.99 4.89 -4.75
CA GLU A 84 8.46 4.84 -4.67
C GLU A 84 8.95 3.41 -4.42
N ILE A 85 8.31 2.67 -3.51
CA ILE A 85 8.65 1.26 -3.26
C ILE A 85 8.37 0.42 -4.49
N ARG A 86 7.21 0.60 -5.12
CA ARG A 86 6.83 -0.12 -6.33
C ARG A 86 7.85 0.07 -7.45
N GLU A 87 8.30 1.30 -7.69
CA GLU A 87 9.32 1.61 -8.69
C GLU A 87 10.65 0.91 -8.39
N ILE A 88 11.10 0.94 -7.13
CA ILE A 88 12.31 0.21 -6.68
C ILE A 88 12.16 -1.29 -6.94
N CYS A 89 11.00 -1.88 -6.63
CA CYS A 89 10.77 -3.29 -6.87
C CYS A 89 10.74 -3.58 -8.39
N GLU A 90 10.05 -2.78 -9.18
CA GLU A 90 9.95 -2.96 -10.64
C GLU A 90 11.27 -2.68 -11.37
N GLY A 91 12.30 -2.17 -10.67
CA GLY A 91 13.61 -1.86 -11.26
C GLY A 91 13.52 -0.70 -12.26
N VAL A 92 12.52 0.17 -12.10
CA VAL A 92 12.36 1.35 -12.93
C VAL A 92 13.46 2.34 -12.56
N ASP A 93 14.29 2.67 -13.55
CA ASP A 93 15.37 3.64 -13.39
C ASP A 93 14.73 5.03 -13.12
N PRO A 94 15.10 5.75 -12.04
CA PRO A 94 14.54 7.06 -11.73
C PRO A 94 14.73 8.09 -12.87
N ASP A 95 15.64 7.86 -13.82
CA ASP A 95 15.82 8.69 -15.02
C ASP A 95 14.69 8.54 -16.08
N ASP A 96 13.89 7.47 -16.07
CA ASP A 96 12.76 7.30 -17.02
C ASP A 96 11.51 8.11 -16.62
N ILE A 97 11.51 8.72 -15.42
CA ILE A 97 10.42 9.56 -14.90
C ILE A 97 10.41 10.96 -15.55
N SER A 98 11.47 11.36 -16.26
CA SER A 98 11.52 12.64 -16.99
C SER A 98 10.54 12.73 -18.18
N LYS A 99 9.71 11.72 -18.44
CA LYS A 99 8.81 11.66 -19.60
C LYS A 99 7.31 11.76 -19.29
N TYR A 100 6.90 11.94 -18.03
CA TYR A 100 5.49 12.13 -17.67
C TYR A 100 5.25 13.43 -16.90
#